data_AF-A0A345H670-F1
#
_entry.id   AF-A0A345H670-F1
#
_cell.length_a   1.000
_cell.length_b   1.000
_cell.length_c   1.000
_cell.angle_alpha   90.00
_cell.angle_beta   90.00
_cell.angle_gamma   90.00
#
_symmetry.space_group_name_H-M   'P 1'
#
loop_
_entity.id
_entity.type
_entity.pdbx_description
1 polymer ?
#
loop_
_entity_poly.entity_id
_entity_poly.type
_entity_poly.pdbx_seq_one_letter_code
_entity_poly.pdbx_strand_id
1 'polypeptide(L)'
;MLPTTSQGSIAKGIWLVHNDGVNTIRFFGSNTGKEKVFLNEELVSERRNLKLQSVHEFQDDRGNNYEIRFTTTSIFKGSMLCSIYKNTELIKNFTTSFRRGKNFTLLRFLILILVSIAYTIISVKLKLPEYVFFIFLFVLFTIHFSTRKPTEIIIEED
;
A
#
# COMPACT_ATOMS: atom_id res chain seq x y z
N MET A 1 13.32 11.49 11.01
CA MET A 1 13.07 10.59 12.15
C MET A 1 12.48 9.30 11.64
N LEU A 2 12.97 8.16 12.14
CA LEU A 2 12.42 6.84 11.84
C LEU A 2 11.12 6.62 12.64
N PRO A 3 10.13 5.90 12.09
CA PRO A 3 8.87 5.65 12.80
C PRO A 3 9.07 4.74 14.00
N THR A 4 8.28 4.95 15.06
CA THR A 4 8.30 4.12 16.28
C THR A 4 7.30 2.97 16.23
N THR A 5 6.32 3.01 15.34
CA THR A 5 5.30 1.98 15.15
C THR A 5 5.16 1.60 13.68
N SER A 6 4.70 0.38 13.41
CA SER A 6 4.37 -0.09 12.07
C SER A 6 3.30 0.81 11.44
N GLN A 7 3.48 1.17 10.16
CA GLN A 7 2.56 2.03 9.41
C GLN A 7 2.70 1.82 7.91
N GLY A 8 1.60 1.98 7.16
CA GLY A 8 1.60 1.75 5.71
C GLY A 8 0.89 2.84 4.93
N SER A 9 1.50 3.26 3.82
CA SER A 9 0.84 4.04 2.78
C SER A 9 1.32 3.62 1.40
N ILE A 10 0.41 3.56 0.42
CA ILE A 10 0.77 3.23 -0.97
C ILE A 10 1.79 4.23 -1.54
N ALA A 11 1.61 5.52 -1.23
CA ALA A 11 2.48 6.57 -1.75
C ALA A 11 3.78 6.72 -0.94
N LYS A 12 3.72 6.52 0.38
CA LYS A 12 4.86 6.75 1.28
C LYS A 12 5.66 5.49 1.61
N GLY A 13 5.17 4.31 1.20
CA GLY A 13 5.75 3.01 1.55
C GLY A 13 5.20 2.43 2.85
N ILE A 14 5.66 1.22 3.15
CA ILE A 14 5.32 0.43 4.32
C ILE A 14 6.52 0.44 5.26
N TRP A 15 6.26 0.71 6.53
CA TRP A 15 7.19 0.61 7.63
C TRP A 15 6.72 -0.49 8.57
N LEU A 16 7.61 -1.43 8.88
CA LEU A 16 7.39 -2.48 9.87
C LEU A 16 8.40 -2.28 10.99
N VAL A 17 7.94 -2.29 12.23
CA VAL A 17 8.78 -2.00 13.41
C VAL A 17 8.64 -3.14 14.41
N HIS A 18 9.76 -3.74 14.79
CA HIS A 18 9.82 -4.76 15.82
C HIS A 18 10.89 -4.41 16.86
N ASN A 19 10.60 -4.63 18.12
CA ASN A 19 11.58 -4.53 19.20
C ASN A 19 11.68 -5.91 19.88
N ASP A 20 12.89 -6.48 19.89
CA ASP A 20 13.15 -7.81 20.46
C ASP A 20 13.54 -7.77 21.95
N GLY A 21 13.35 -6.61 22.60
CA GLY A 21 13.76 -6.30 23.97
C GLY A 21 15.14 -5.65 24.09
N VAL A 22 16.00 -5.80 23.07
CA VAL A 22 17.36 -5.24 23.06
C VAL A 22 17.55 -4.28 21.89
N ASN A 23 17.16 -4.71 20.69
CA ASN A 23 17.32 -4.00 19.45
C ASN A 23 15.96 -3.66 18.84
N THR A 24 15.89 -2.51 18.17
CA THR A 24 14.72 -2.16 17.34
C THR A 24 15.03 -2.36 15.87
N ILE A 25 14.36 -3.30 15.23
CA ILE A 25 14.46 -3.57 13.80
C ILE A 25 13.37 -2.80 13.08
N ARG A 26 13.76 -2.03 12.06
CA ARG A 26 12.80 -1.32 11.19
C ARG A 26 13.03 -1.69 9.74
N PHE A 27 11.97 -2.09 9.08
CA PHE A 27 11.97 -2.28 7.65
C PHE A 27 11.19 -1.17 6.96
N PHE A 28 11.67 -0.76 5.79
CA PHE A 28 10.97 0.09 4.85
C PHE A 28 10.87 -0.57 3.48
N GLY A 29 9.67 -0.63 2.93
CA GLY A 29 9.42 -1.05 1.56
C GLY A 29 8.58 -0.02 0.80
N SER A 30 8.95 0.32 -0.44
CA SER A 30 8.17 1.19 -1.31
C SER A 30 7.56 0.44 -2.50
N ASN A 31 6.55 1.04 -3.13
CA ASN A 31 5.96 0.55 -4.38
C ASN A 31 6.95 0.50 -5.57
N THR A 32 8.11 1.17 -5.47
CA THR A 32 9.18 1.13 -6.49
C THR A 32 10.18 -0.01 -6.27
N GLY A 33 9.91 -0.89 -5.30
CA GLY A 33 10.81 -1.99 -4.93
C GLY A 33 12.00 -1.54 -4.08
N LYS A 34 12.05 -0.28 -3.63
CA LYS A 34 13.08 0.16 -2.69
C LYS A 34 12.84 -0.45 -1.31
N GLU A 35 13.85 -1.12 -0.78
CA GLU A 35 13.86 -1.83 0.50
C GLU A 35 15.00 -1.28 1.37
N LYS A 36 14.72 -0.99 2.64
CA LYS A 36 15.74 -0.60 3.63
C LYS A 36 15.50 -1.31 4.95
N VAL A 37 16.58 -1.66 5.63
CA VAL A 37 16.55 -2.24 6.97
C VAL A 37 17.42 -1.39 7.88
N PHE A 38 16.87 -1.04 9.04
CA PHE A 38 17.56 -0.32 10.09
C PHE A 38 17.60 -1.17 11.36
N LEU A 39 18.73 -1.14 12.04
CA LEU A 39 18.92 -1.69 13.38
C LEU A 39 19.17 -0.53 14.35
N ASN A 40 18.29 -0.39 15.35
CA ASN A 40 18.21 0.73 16.29
C ASN A 40 17.96 2.08 15.61
N GLU A 41 18.94 2.66 14.91
CA GLU A 41 18.77 3.82 14.01
C GLU A 41 19.72 3.76 12.78
N GLU A 42 20.59 2.76 12.71
CA GLU A 42 21.59 2.63 11.68
C GLU A 42 21.06 1.83 10.50
N LEU A 43 21.36 2.30 9.28
CA LEU A 43 21.01 1.60 8.05
C LEU A 43 21.97 0.43 7.83
N VAL A 44 21.49 -0.79 8.09
CA VAL A 44 22.27 -2.03 7.93
C VAL A 44 22.10 -2.68 6.56
N SER A 45 21.02 -2.35 5.84
CA SER A 45 20.79 -2.89 4.50
C SER A 45 19.93 -1.95 3.65
N GLU A 46 20.32 -1.73 2.39
CA GLU A 46 19.51 -1.04 1.39
C GLU A 46 19.61 -1.76 0.06
N ARG A 47 18.47 -2.11 -0.53
CA ARG A 47 18.39 -2.76 -1.83
C ARG A 47 17.21 -2.22 -2.62
N ARG A 48 17.23 -2.49 -3.93
CA ARG A 48 16.06 -2.35 -4.78
C ARG A 48 15.73 -3.72 -5.35
N ASN A 49 14.55 -4.23 -5.02
CA ASN A 49 14.08 -5.52 -5.46
C ASN A 49 12.65 -5.43 -5.99
N LEU A 50 12.45 -5.92 -7.21
CA LEU A 50 11.14 -6.00 -7.87
C LEU A 50 10.63 -7.44 -7.94
N LYS A 51 11.38 -8.40 -7.39
CA LYS A 51 10.96 -9.80 -7.27
C LYS A 51 9.94 -9.94 -6.15
N LEU A 52 9.22 -11.06 -6.17
CA LEU A 52 8.23 -11.39 -5.13
C LEU A 52 8.86 -11.77 -3.80
N GLN A 53 10.17 -11.96 -3.74
CA GLN A 53 10.90 -12.38 -2.56
C GLN A 53 12.18 -11.58 -2.40
N SER A 54 12.52 -11.25 -1.15
CA SER A 54 13.77 -10.59 -0.78
C SER A 54 14.27 -11.09 0.57
N VAL A 55 15.58 -11.06 0.77
CA VAL A 55 16.23 -11.48 2.01
C VAL A 55 17.30 -10.46 2.37
N HIS A 56 17.26 -9.98 3.62
CA HIS A 56 18.25 -9.08 4.19
C HIS A 56 18.90 -9.75 5.40
N GLU A 57 20.22 -9.89 5.38
CA GLU A 57 21.02 -10.47 6.45
C GLU A 57 21.95 -9.41 7.01
N PHE A 58 22.09 -9.37 8.34
CA PHE A 58 22.99 -8.47 9.06
C PHE A 58 23.29 -9.01 10.46
N GLN A 59 24.27 -8.44 11.15
CA GLN A 59 24.61 -8.79 12.53
C GLN A 59 24.47 -7.58 13.45
N ASP A 60 24.19 -7.82 14.72
CA ASP A 60 24.32 -6.80 15.77
C ASP A 60 25.76 -6.75 16.33
N ASP A 61 26.04 -5.74 17.16
CA ASP A 61 27.36 -5.56 17.80
C ASP A 61 27.75 -6.71 18.74
N ARG A 62 26.80 -7.58 19.10
CA ARG A 62 27.01 -8.76 19.96
C ARG A 62 27.22 -10.03 19.14
N GLY A 63 27.22 -9.94 17.81
CA GLY A 63 27.39 -11.05 16.88
C GLY A 63 26.14 -11.90 16.66
N ASN A 64 24.96 -11.45 17.08
CA ASN A 64 23.71 -12.14 16.74
C ASN A 64 23.39 -11.93 15.26
N ASN A 65 23.06 -13.02 14.57
CA ASN A 65 22.67 -12.99 13.18
C ASN A 65 21.18 -12.68 13.06
N TYR A 66 20.85 -11.67 12.28
CA TYR A 66 19.47 -11.35 11.92
C TYR A 66 19.23 -11.60 10.44
N GLU A 67 18.06 -12.14 10.14
CA GLU A 67 17.59 -12.33 8.77
C GLU A 67 16.16 -11.84 8.65
N ILE A 68 15.89 -10.98 7.66
CA ILE A 68 14.55 -10.52 7.33
C ILE A 68 14.18 -11.06 5.95
N ARG A 69 13.14 -11.90 5.91
CA ARG A 69 12.60 -12.49 4.69
C ARG A 69 11.30 -11.81 4.32
N PHE A 70 11.21 -11.42 3.05
CA PHE A 70 9.97 -10.94 2.45
C PHE A 70 9.48 -11.93 1.43
N THR A 71 8.18 -12.20 1.44
CA THR A 71 7.51 -13.01 0.42
C THR A 71 6.15 -12.40 0.12
N THR A 72 5.95 -12.01 -1.13
CA THR A 72 4.65 -11.61 -1.67
C THR A 72 3.79 -12.86 -1.79
N THR A 73 2.76 -12.97 -0.96
CA THR A 73 1.84 -14.12 -0.94
C THR A 73 0.72 -13.96 -1.97
N SER A 74 0.34 -12.73 -2.32
CA SER A 74 -0.64 -12.47 -3.37
C SER A 74 -0.44 -11.10 -4.02
N ILE A 75 -0.08 -11.08 -5.30
CA ILE A 75 0.08 -9.84 -6.07
C ILE A 75 -1.26 -9.09 -6.17
N PHE A 76 -2.35 -9.81 -6.42
CA PHE A 76 -3.67 -9.19 -6.65
C PHE A 76 -4.24 -8.52 -5.40
N LYS A 77 -4.05 -9.16 -4.24
CA LYS A 77 -4.43 -8.60 -2.93
C LYS A 77 -3.37 -7.65 -2.36
N GLY A 78 -2.21 -7.56 -3.01
CA GLY A 78 -1.02 -6.89 -2.48
C GLY A 78 -0.65 -7.41 -1.09
N SER A 79 -0.76 -8.72 -0.90
CA SER A 79 -0.44 -9.37 0.37
C SER A 79 1.03 -9.79 0.39
N MET A 80 1.71 -9.49 1.50
CA MET A 80 3.11 -9.81 1.72
C MET A 80 3.33 -10.25 3.17
N LEU A 81 4.13 -11.31 3.34
CA LEU A 81 4.65 -11.78 4.61
C LEU A 81 6.07 -11.25 4.78
N CYS A 82 6.35 -10.68 5.95
CA CYS A 82 7.68 -10.31 6.41
C CYS A 82 7.99 -11.08 7.69
N SER A 83 9.05 -11.89 7.65
CA SER A 83 9.48 -12.72 8.77
C SER A 83 10.85 -12.28 9.24
N ILE A 84 11.00 -12.06 10.55
CA ILE A 84 12.26 -11.70 11.19
C ILE A 84 12.79 -12.91 11.96
N TYR A 85 14.02 -13.28 11.67
CA TYR A 85 14.74 -14.35 12.35
C TYR A 85 15.94 -13.78 13.11
N LYS A 86 16.23 -14.36 14.27
CA LYS A 86 17.42 -14.11 15.08
C LYS A 86 18.09 -15.46 15.37
N ASN A 87 19.35 -15.61 14.97
CA ASN A 87 20.11 -16.86 15.13
C ASN A 87 19.31 -18.10 14.67
N THR A 88 18.67 -18.00 13.50
CA THR A 88 17.78 -19.02 12.88
C THR A 88 16.40 -19.22 13.53
N GLU A 89 16.14 -18.64 14.70
CA GLU A 89 14.84 -18.67 15.36
C GLU A 89 13.93 -17.56 14.81
N LEU A 90 12.68 -17.90 14.49
CA LEU A 90 11.68 -16.91 14.08
C LEU A 90 11.22 -16.10 15.30
N ILE A 91 11.43 -14.79 15.28
CA ILE A 91 11.05 -13.91 16.40
C ILE A 91 9.81 -13.06 16.10
N LYS A 92 9.50 -12.81 14.82
CA LYS A 92 8.30 -12.03 14.46
C LYS A 92 7.82 -12.28 13.04
N ASN A 93 6.51 -12.26 12.85
CA ASN A 93 5.87 -12.19 11.55
C ASN A 93 5.00 -10.93 11.42
N PHE A 94 5.06 -10.34 10.24
CA PHE A 94 4.16 -9.27 9.82
C PHE A 94 3.46 -9.70 8.54
N THR A 95 2.13 -9.72 8.57
CA THR A 95 1.33 -9.89 7.37
C THR A 95 0.79 -8.53 6.96
N THR A 96 1.11 -8.11 5.74
CA THR A 96 0.56 -6.88 5.16
C THR A 96 -0.41 -7.24 4.04
N SER A 97 -1.50 -6.48 3.92
CA SER A 97 -2.45 -6.66 2.83
C SER A 97 -3.13 -5.35 2.44
N PHE A 98 -3.56 -5.24 1.18
CA PHE A 98 -4.35 -4.10 0.73
C PHE A 98 -5.84 -4.39 0.87
N ARG A 99 -6.50 -3.64 1.75
CA ARG A 99 -7.96 -3.61 1.80
C ARG A 99 -8.46 -2.53 0.86
N ARG A 100 -8.92 -2.95 -0.32
CA ARG A 100 -9.68 -2.06 -1.19
C ARG A 100 -10.98 -1.69 -0.51
N GLY A 101 -11.19 -0.40 -0.28
CA GLY A 101 -12.49 0.10 0.13
C GLY A 101 -13.55 -0.34 -0.88
N LYS A 102 -14.61 -1.01 -0.42
CA LYS A 102 -15.78 -1.30 -1.26
C LYS A 102 -16.38 0.03 -1.70
N ASN A 103 -16.11 0.40 -2.95
CA ASN A 103 -16.60 1.64 -3.55
C ASN A 103 -17.74 1.42 -4.55
N PHE A 104 -17.99 0.17 -4.96
CA PHE A 104 -19.11 -0.17 -5.83
C PHE A 104 -20.39 -0.27 -4.99
N THR A 105 -21.11 0.84 -4.93
CA THR A 105 -22.51 0.84 -4.46
C THR A 105 -23.38 0.91 -5.70
N LEU A 106 -24.27 -0.07 -5.88
CA LEU A 106 -25.20 -0.15 -7.02
C LEU A 106 -25.97 1.17 -7.19
N LEU A 107 -26.29 1.83 -6.07
CA LEU A 107 -26.87 3.17 -6.03
C LEU A 107 -26.03 4.24 -6.76
N ARG A 108 -24.69 4.25 -6.61
CA ARG A 108 -23.83 5.22 -7.32
C ARG A 108 -23.86 4.99 -8.83
N PHE A 109 -23.90 3.73 -9.25
CA PHE A 109 -24.03 3.38 -10.66
C PHE A 109 -25.38 3.83 -11.24
N LEU A 110 -26.47 3.64 -10.50
CA LEU A 110 -27.79 4.14 -10.88
C LEU A 110 -27.83 5.67 -10.97
N ILE A 111 -27.19 6.39 -10.05
CA ILE A 111 -27.09 7.85 -10.10
C ILE A 111 -26.35 8.31 -11.36
N LEU A 112 -25.24 7.66 -11.73
CA LEU A 112 -24.49 7.99 -12.96
C LEU A 112 -25.34 7.78 -14.21
N ILE A 113 -26.15 6.71 -14.27
CA ILE A 113 -27.09 6.47 -15.36
C ILE A 113 -28.13 7.60 -15.42
N LEU A 114 -28.76 7.94 -14.29
CA LEU A 114 -29.78 8.99 -14.23
C LEU A 114 -29.24 10.35 -14.65
N VAL A 115 -28.04 10.71 -14.18
CA VAL A 115 -27.36 11.97 -14.56
C VAL A 115 -27.04 11.99 -16.06
N SER A 116 -26.67 10.85 -16.65
CA SER A 116 -26.40 10.74 -18.10
C SER A 116 -27.68 10.88 -18.95
N ILE A 117 -28.80 10.33 -18.47
CA ILE A 117 -30.12 10.49 -19.12
C ILE A 117 -30.57 11.95 -19.04
N ALA A 118 -30.47 12.57 -17.86
CA ALA A 118 -30.82 13.97 -17.67
C ALA A 118 -29.99 14.90 -18.57
N TYR A 119 -28.67 14.66 -18.65
CA TYR A 119 -27.78 15.37 -19.56
C TYR A 119 -28.28 15.29 -21.01
N THR A 120 -28.62 14.09 -21.49
CA THR A 120 -29.11 13.88 -22.87
C THR A 120 -30.38 14.67 -23.17
N ILE A 121 -31.34 14.72 -22.23
CA ILE A 121 -32.59 15.48 -22.41
C ILE A 121 -32.30 16.98 -22.50
N ILE A 122 -31.41 17.48 -21.64
CA ILE A 122 -31.03 18.90 -21.60
C ILE A 122 -30.25 19.28 -22.86
N SER A 123 -29.30 18.46 -23.29
CA SER A 123 -28.45 18.74 -24.45
C SER A 123 -29.26 18.83 -25.74
N VAL A 124 -30.27 17.95 -25.90
CA VAL A 124 -31.19 17.99 -27.04
C VAL A 124 -32.07 19.23 -27.01
N LYS A 125 -32.66 19.57 -25.86
CA LYS A 125 -33.55 20.74 -25.74
C LYS A 125 -32.82 22.07 -25.95
N LEU A 126 -31.60 22.18 -25.43
CA LEU A 126 -30.81 23.42 -25.48
C LEU A 126 -29.85 23.48 -26.67
N LYS A 127 -29.81 22.46 -27.54
CA LYS A 127 -28.89 22.34 -28.68
C LYS A 127 -27.44 22.64 -28.29
N LEU A 128 -27.00 22.00 -27.20
CA LEU A 128 -25.65 22.24 -26.68
C LEU A 128 -24.59 21.78 -27.69
N PRO A 129 -23.46 22.51 -27.82
CA PRO A 129 -22.34 22.09 -28.65
C PRO A 129 -21.73 20.76 -28.18
N GLU A 130 -21.16 19.99 -29.11
CA GLU A 130 -20.58 18.68 -28.84
C GLU A 130 -19.45 18.69 -27.81
N TYR A 131 -18.67 19.78 -27.72
CA TYR A 131 -17.57 19.87 -26.76
C TYR A 131 -18.05 19.83 -25.30
N VAL A 132 -19.31 20.22 -25.03
CA VAL A 132 -19.90 20.21 -23.69
C VAL A 132 -20.02 18.77 -23.16
N PHE A 133 -20.13 17.78 -24.05
CA PHE A 133 -20.14 16.37 -23.69
C PHE A 133 -18.82 15.92 -23.07
N PHE A 134 -17.68 16.35 -23.64
CA PHE A 134 -16.37 16.00 -23.11
C PHE A 134 -16.12 16.66 -21.74
N ILE A 135 -16.60 17.89 -21.54
CA ILE A 135 -16.56 18.56 -20.23
C ILE A 135 -17.38 17.79 -19.21
N PHE A 136 -18.60 17.38 -19.58
CA PHE A 136 -19.47 16.57 -18.73
C PHE A 136 -18.83 15.24 -18.34
N LEU A 137 -18.27 14.49 -19.30
CA LEU A 137 -17.54 13.25 -19.02
C LEU A 137 -16.35 13.49 -18.09
N PHE A 138 -15.56 14.54 -18.33
CA PHE A 138 -14.42 14.88 -17.49
C PHE A 138 -14.86 15.11 -16.03
N VAL A 139 -15.93 15.90 -15.81
CA VAL A 139 -16.49 16.14 -14.47
C VAL A 139 -17.01 14.84 -13.83
N LEU A 140 -17.69 13.97 -14.58
CA LEU A 140 -18.13 12.68 -14.05
C LEU A 140 -16.95 11.81 -13.62
N PHE A 141 -15.88 11.76 -14.43
CA PHE A 141 -14.68 11.03 -14.08
C PHE A 141 -13.99 11.60 -12.85
N THR A 142 -13.82 12.92 -12.74
CA THR A 142 -13.18 13.52 -11.57
C THR A 142 -13.96 13.25 -10.29
N ILE A 143 -15.29 13.36 -10.30
CA ILE A 143 -16.14 13.02 -9.16
C ILE A 143 -16.03 11.52 -8.82
N HIS A 144 -16.09 10.64 -9.82
CA HIS A 144 -15.98 9.19 -9.58
C HIS A 144 -14.64 8.82 -8.96
N PHE A 145 -13.53 9.39 -9.45
CA PHE A 145 -12.20 9.13 -8.90
C PHE A 145 -11.99 9.78 -7.53
N SER A 146 -12.48 11.00 -7.32
CA SER A 146 -12.35 11.73 -6.05
C SER A 146 -13.16 11.10 -4.91
N THR A 147 -14.22 10.35 -5.22
CA THR A 147 -15.09 9.71 -4.21
C THR A 147 -14.72 8.25 -3.93
N ARG A 148 -13.62 7.75 -4.51
CA ARG A 148 -13.10 6.42 -4.16
C ARG A 148 -12.48 6.50 -2.77
N LYS A 149 -12.94 5.63 -1.86
CA LYS A 149 -12.23 5.41 -0.59
C LYS A 149 -10.79 5.01 -0.88
N PRO A 150 -9.82 5.59 -0.15
CA PRO A 150 -8.43 5.21 -0.28
C PRO A 150 -8.27 3.72 0.03
N THR A 151 -7.30 3.09 -0.61
CA THR A 151 -6.92 1.71 -0.27
C THR A 151 -6.13 1.76 1.02
N GLU A 152 -6.58 1.02 2.03
CA GLU A 152 -5.92 0.94 3.32
C GLU A 152 -4.92 -0.23 3.31
N ILE A 153 -3.76 -0.02 3.92
CA ILE A 153 -2.79 -1.07 4.17
C ILE A 153 -3.06 -1.58 5.58
N ILE A 154 -3.41 -2.85 5.69
CA ILE A 154 -3.55 -3.54 6.97
C ILE A 154 -2.22 -4.22 7.28
N ILE A 155 -1.75 -4.06 8.50
CA ILE A 155 -0.55 -4.71 9.04
C ILE A 155 -1.03 -5.54 10.24
N GLU A 156 -0.91 -6.85 10.13
CA GLU A 156 -1.18 -7.82 11.19
C GLU A 156 0.17 -8.29 11.75
N GLU A 157 0.29 -8.29 13.07
CA GLU A 157 1.52 -8.65 13.79
C GLU A 157 1.26 -9.95 14.57
N ASP A 158 1.89 -11.05 14.15
CA ASP A 158 1.82 -12.35 14.84
C ASP A 158 2.99 -12.51 15.80
#